data_AF-C0Q2I7-F1
#
_entry.id   AF-C0Q2I7-F1
#
_cell.length_a   1.000
_cell.length_b   1.000
_cell.length_c   1.000
_cell.angle_alpha   90.00
_cell.angle_beta   90.00
_cell.angle_gamma   90.00
#
_symmetry.space_group_name_H-M   'P 1'
#
loop_
_entity.id
_entity.type
_entity.pdbx_description
1 polymer ?
#
loop_
_entity_poly.entity_id
_entity_poly.type
_entity_poly.pdbx_seq_one_letter_code
_entity_poly.pdbx_strand_id
1 'polypeptide(L)'
;MALPDGAALQVDGVPAVATTEIRKVPALGDCDTMSFVSAIVQCSQLGLEPGGALGHAYLLAFGNRNEKSSKKNVQLIIGYRGMIDLARRSGQIASLSARVVREDDDFSFEFGLEEKLVHRPGENEDAQVTHVYAVARLHRSLPTGKPN
;
A
#
# COMPACT_ATOMS: atom_id res chain seq x y z
N MET A 1 -21.98 -20.58 2.01
CA MET A 1 -20.86 -19.73 2.46
C MET A 1 -20.89 -18.49 1.58
N ALA A 2 -21.60 -17.45 2.01
CA ALA A 2 -21.80 -16.22 1.25
C ALA A 2 -20.66 -15.24 1.57
N LEU A 3 -20.08 -14.63 0.53
CA LEU A 3 -19.15 -13.50 0.67
C LEU A 3 -19.94 -12.30 1.23
N PRO A 4 -19.33 -11.46 2.10
CA PRO A 4 -20.03 -10.31 2.68
C PRO A 4 -20.31 -9.25 1.60
N ASP A 5 -21.54 -8.74 1.59
CA ASP A 5 -21.98 -7.66 0.72
C ASP A 5 -21.25 -6.36 1.08
N GLY A 6 -20.29 -5.98 0.23
CA GLY A 6 -19.55 -4.73 0.33
C GLY A 6 -18.27 -4.77 -0.51
N ALA A 7 -18.33 -4.22 -1.72
CA ALA A 7 -17.25 -4.10 -2.71
C ALA A 7 -16.80 -5.41 -3.39
N ALA A 8 -17.74 -6.13 -4.02
CA ALA A 8 -17.38 -7.15 -4.99
C ALA A 8 -16.98 -6.48 -6.31
N LEU A 9 -15.70 -6.57 -6.68
CA LEU A 9 -15.26 -6.37 -8.06
C LEU A 9 -15.77 -7.58 -8.86
N GLN A 10 -17.07 -7.56 -9.17
CA GLN A 10 -17.75 -8.58 -9.96
C GLN A 10 -17.05 -8.68 -11.32
N VAL A 11 -16.98 -9.86 -11.91
CA VAL A 11 -16.26 -10.13 -13.18
C VAL A 11 -16.65 -9.16 -14.31
N ASP A 12 -17.86 -8.59 -14.26
CA ASP A 12 -18.39 -7.58 -15.18
C ASP A 12 -17.74 -6.19 -15.04
N GLY A 13 -17.12 -5.88 -13.90
CA GLY A 13 -16.38 -4.63 -13.67
C GLY A 13 -14.95 -4.64 -14.21
N VAL A 14 -14.38 -5.83 -14.46
CA VAL A 14 -13.00 -6.00 -14.95
C VAL A 14 -12.74 -5.27 -16.27
N PRO A 15 -13.62 -5.34 -17.30
CA PRO A 15 -13.40 -4.63 -18.57
C PRO A 15 -13.41 -3.10 -18.41
N ALA A 16 -14.28 -2.57 -17.54
CA ALA A 16 -14.37 -1.13 -17.29
C ALA A 16 -13.13 -0.60 -16.55
N VAL A 17 -12.68 -1.32 -15.52
CA VAL A 17 -11.44 -1.03 -14.79
C VAL A 17 -10.24 -1.13 -15.72
N ALA A 18 -10.15 -2.19 -16.52
CA ALA A 18 -9.07 -2.38 -17.47
C ALA A 18 -8.98 -1.24 -18.49
N THR A 19 -10.11 -0.87 -19.09
CA THR A 19 -10.18 0.24 -20.05
C THR A 19 -9.75 1.56 -19.41
N THR A 20 -10.16 1.80 -18.16
CA THR A 20 -9.82 3.02 -17.43
C THR A 20 -8.32 3.10 -17.12
N GLU A 21 -7.71 2.01 -16.63
CA GLU A 21 -6.29 1.99 -16.32
C GLU A 21 -5.42 2.02 -17.58
N ILE A 22 -5.82 1.38 -18.68
CA ILE A 22 -5.13 1.49 -19.97
C ILE A 22 -5.16 2.93 -20.50
N ARG A 23 -6.28 3.65 -20.35
CA ARG A 23 -6.34 5.07 -20.74
C ARG A 23 -5.35 5.94 -19.95
N LYS A 24 -5.15 5.64 -18.66
CA LYS A 24 -4.20 6.36 -17.80
C LYS A 24 -2.75 5.97 -18.11
N VAL A 25 -2.51 4.69 -18.36
CA VAL A 25 -1.20 4.10 -18.63
C VAL A 25 -1.28 3.28 -19.93
N PRO A 26 -1.14 3.91 -21.11
CA PRO A 26 -1.32 3.23 -22.41
C PRO A 26 -0.46 1.98 -22.60
N ALA A 27 0.74 1.96 -22.01
CA ALA A 27 1.66 0.82 -22.06
C ALA A 27 1.08 -0.48 -21.46
N LEU A 28 0.03 -0.41 -20.64
CA LEU A 28 -0.66 -1.59 -20.13
C LEU A 28 -1.41 -2.35 -21.24
N GLY A 29 -1.84 -1.67 -22.31
CA GLY A 29 -2.52 -2.32 -23.44
C GLY A 29 -1.63 -3.26 -24.24
N ASP A 30 -0.32 -3.07 -24.16
CA ASP A 30 0.69 -3.90 -24.85
C ASP A 30 1.24 -5.05 -23.99
N CYS A 31 0.81 -5.13 -22.72
CA CYS A 31 1.25 -6.15 -21.79
C CYS A 31 0.59 -7.51 -22.02
N ASP A 32 1.11 -8.54 -21.38
CA ASP A 32 0.47 -9.86 -21.33
C ASP A 32 -0.91 -9.77 -20.65
N THR A 33 -1.95 -10.25 -21.33
CA THR A 33 -3.34 -10.15 -20.85
C THR A 33 -3.56 -10.93 -19.55
N MET A 34 -2.89 -12.07 -19.37
CA MET A 34 -3.05 -12.89 -18.16
C MET A 34 -2.42 -12.20 -16.94
N SER A 35 -1.30 -11.52 -17.11
CA SER A 35 -0.70 -10.68 -16.05
C SER A 35 -1.64 -9.55 -15.60
N PHE A 36 -2.39 -8.94 -16.53
CA PHE A 36 -3.37 -7.91 -16.23
C PHE A 36 -4.54 -8.46 -15.40
N VAL A 37 -5.11 -9.59 -15.81
CA VAL A 37 -6.19 -10.27 -15.08
C VAL A 37 -5.72 -10.66 -13.68
N SER A 38 -4.51 -11.22 -13.56
CA SER A 38 -3.93 -11.57 -12.26
C SER A 38 -3.80 -10.36 -11.34
N ALA A 39 -3.32 -9.22 -11.85
CA ALA A 39 -3.19 -8.00 -11.07
C ALA A 39 -4.55 -7.46 -10.58
N ILE A 40 -5.60 -7.53 -11.42
CA ILE A 40 -6.97 -7.17 -11.00
C ILE A 40 -7.51 -8.12 -9.93
N VAL A 41 -7.28 -9.43 -10.07
CA VAL A 41 -7.70 -10.41 -9.06
C VAL A 41 -7.03 -10.11 -7.72
N GLN A 42 -5.73 -9.77 -7.72
CA GLN A 42 -5.01 -9.37 -6.50
C GLN A 42 -5.61 -8.10 -5.86
N CYS A 43 -5.95 -7.09 -6.67
CA CYS A 43 -6.67 -5.89 -6.20
C CYS A 43 -7.98 -6.28 -5.48
N SER A 44 -8.79 -7.14 -6.11
CA SER A 44 -10.06 -7.62 -5.55
C SER A 44 -9.87 -8.38 -4.24
N GLN A 45 -8.89 -9.28 -4.16
CA GLN A 45 -8.56 -10.02 -2.94
C GLN A 45 -8.15 -9.12 -1.77
N LEU A 46 -7.46 -8.02 -2.06
CA LEU A 46 -7.06 -7.02 -1.07
C LEU A 46 -8.18 -6.00 -0.77
N GLY A 47 -9.28 -6.02 -1.52
CA GLY A 47 -10.31 -4.99 -1.46
C GLY A 47 -9.73 -3.59 -1.73
N LEU A 48 -8.77 -3.51 -2.65
CA LEU A 48 -8.15 -2.27 -3.11
C LEU A 48 -8.58 -2.00 -4.54
N GLU A 49 -9.10 -0.81 -4.79
CA GLU A 49 -9.45 -0.40 -6.14
C GLU A 49 -8.20 0.11 -6.87
N PRO A 50 -7.86 -0.43 -8.05
CA PRO A 50 -6.78 0.10 -8.87
C PRO A 50 -7.16 1.47 -9.43
N GLY A 51 -6.25 2.44 -9.30
CA GLY A 51 -6.43 3.76 -9.88
C GLY A 51 -5.88 4.89 -9.01
N GLY A 52 -5.24 5.86 -9.66
CA GLY A 52 -4.51 6.94 -8.98
C GLY A 52 -5.33 7.91 -8.11
N ALA A 53 -6.66 7.90 -8.16
CA ALA A 53 -7.49 8.88 -7.45
C ALA A 53 -7.46 8.70 -5.92
N LEU A 54 -7.48 7.45 -5.42
CA LEU A 54 -7.37 7.15 -3.99
C LEU A 54 -5.92 6.90 -3.56
N GLY A 55 -5.02 6.63 -4.51
CA GLY A 55 -3.62 6.29 -4.23
C GLY A 55 -3.44 4.97 -3.48
N HIS A 56 -4.40 4.06 -3.61
CA HIS A 56 -4.41 2.76 -2.93
C HIS A 56 -3.62 1.69 -3.69
N ALA A 57 -3.78 1.62 -5.00
CA ALA A 57 -3.17 0.62 -5.86
C ALA A 57 -2.92 1.19 -7.26
N TYR A 58 -1.82 0.76 -7.87
CA TYR A 58 -1.39 1.17 -9.21
C TYR A 58 -1.09 -0.08 -10.04
N LEU A 59 -1.48 -0.06 -11.32
CA LEU A 59 -1.09 -1.07 -12.28
C LEU A 59 0.03 -0.51 -13.16
N LEU A 60 1.19 -1.17 -13.18
CA LEU A 60 2.34 -0.73 -13.95
C LEU A 60 2.87 -1.84 -14.85
N ALA A 61 3.37 -1.45 -16.03
CA ALA A 61 4.03 -2.34 -16.96
C ALA A 61 5.50 -2.54 -16.56
N PHE A 62 5.85 -3.74 -16.12
CA PHE A 62 7.23 -4.14 -15.83
C PHE A 62 7.78 -5.05 -16.92
N GLY A 63 9.00 -4.76 -17.37
CA GLY A 63 9.71 -5.65 -18.29
C GLY A 63 10.06 -6.97 -17.60
N ASN A 64 9.82 -8.08 -18.28
CA ASN A 64 10.21 -9.40 -17.79
C ASN A 64 11.45 -9.87 -18.58
N ARG A 65 12.59 -10.01 -17.89
CA ARG A 65 13.85 -10.50 -18.51
C ARG A 65 13.81 -12.00 -18.86
N ASN A 66 12.86 -12.75 -18.30
CA ASN A 66 12.84 -14.22 -18.34
C ASN A 66 11.66 -14.81 -19.12
N GLU A 67 10.89 -13.99 -19.84
CA GLU A 67 9.69 -14.45 -20.53
C GLU A 67 9.98 -14.80 -21.99
N LYS A 68 9.45 -15.94 -22.46
CA LYS A 68 9.48 -16.31 -23.89
C LYS A 68 8.62 -15.37 -24.75
N SER A 69 7.70 -14.65 -24.10
CA SER A 69 6.88 -13.60 -24.69
C SER A 69 7.67 -12.30 -24.70
N SER A 70 7.73 -11.60 -25.84
CA SER A 70 8.30 -10.25 -25.90
C SER A 70 7.42 -9.18 -25.21
N LYS A 71 6.30 -9.56 -24.60
CA LYS A 71 5.38 -8.65 -23.91
C LYS A 71 5.83 -8.38 -22.48
N LYS A 72 5.52 -7.18 -21.97
CA LYS A 72 5.73 -6.81 -20.57
C LYS A 72 4.63 -7.42 -19.70
N ASN A 73 4.87 -7.53 -18.39
CA ASN A 73 3.88 -7.95 -17.41
C ASN A 73 3.28 -6.75 -16.70
N VAL A 74 1.98 -6.80 -16.44
CA VAL A 74 1.32 -5.89 -15.51
C VAL A 74 1.57 -6.37 -14.09
N GLN A 75 1.99 -5.46 -13.23
CA GLN A 75 2.12 -5.71 -11.80
C GLN A 75 1.26 -4.74 -11.01
N LEU A 76 0.66 -5.27 -9.95
CA LEU A 76 0.03 -4.48 -8.91
C LEU A 76 1.10 -3.92 -7.97
N ILE A 77 1.12 -2.60 -7.82
CA ILE A 77 1.89 -1.89 -6.81
C ILE A 77 0.92 -1.26 -5.80
N ILE A 78 1.01 -1.66 -4.54
CA ILE A 78 0.18 -1.08 -3.47
C ILE A 78 0.76 0.28 -3.09
N GLY A 79 -0.05 1.32 -3.16
CA GLY A 79 0.31 2.67 -2.73
C GLY A 79 0.34 2.79 -1.20
N TYR A 80 1.04 3.80 -0.68
CA TYR A 80 1.16 3.98 0.77
C TYR A 80 -0.20 4.13 1.48
N ARG A 81 -1.19 4.77 0.85
CA ARG A 81 -2.55 4.91 1.40
C ARG A 81 -3.26 3.56 1.46
N GLY A 82 -3.06 2.71 0.45
CA GLY A 82 -3.56 1.33 0.45
C GLY A 82 -2.90 0.49 1.54
N MET A 83 -1.59 0.63 1.74
CA MET A 83 -0.89 -0.04 2.86
C MET A 83 -1.40 0.41 4.23
N ILE A 84 -1.65 1.71 4.43
CA ILE A 84 -2.24 2.24 5.67
C ILE A 84 -3.65 1.67 5.90
N ASP A 85 -4.48 1.63 4.85
CA ASP A 85 -5.83 1.09 4.93
C ASP A 85 -5.83 -0.41 5.26
N LEU A 86 -5.02 -1.20 4.57
CA LEU A 86 -4.81 -2.62 4.88
C LEU A 86 -4.33 -2.83 6.33
N ALA A 87 -3.37 -2.03 6.78
CA ALA A 87 -2.85 -2.10 8.15
C ALA A 87 -3.95 -1.79 9.19
N ARG A 88 -4.84 -0.82 8.92
CA ARG A 88 -5.97 -0.49 9.79
C ARG A 88 -7.04 -1.59 9.80
N ARG A 89 -7.33 -2.21 8.66
CA ARG A 89 -8.30 -3.32 8.54
C ARG A 89 -7.88 -4.55 9.35
N SER A 90 -6.60 -4.70 9.69
CA SER A 90 -6.12 -5.79 10.57
C SER A 90 -6.75 -5.78 11.97
N GLY A 91 -7.28 -4.63 12.42
CA GLY A 91 -7.75 -4.43 13.79
C GLY A 91 -6.62 -4.43 14.84
N GLN A 92 -5.36 -4.58 14.44
CA GLN A 92 -4.21 -4.62 15.33
C GLN A 92 -3.55 -3.24 15.48
N ILE A 93 -3.76 -2.32 14.54
CA ILE A 93 -3.13 -1.00 14.57
C ILE A 93 -4.03 0.00 15.30
N ALA A 94 -3.60 0.44 16.47
CA ALA A 94 -4.25 1.52 17.22
C ALA A 94 -3.97 2.90 16.59
N SER A 95 -2.74 3.12 16.11
CA SER A 95 -2.39 4.35 15.37
C SER A 95 -1.17 4.13 14.48
N LEU A 96 -1.13 4.80 13.32
CA LEU A 96 0.03 4.82 12.42
C LEU A 96 0.30 6.26 11.99
N SER A 97 1.53 6.74 12.18
CA SER A 97 1.96 8.07 11.76
C SER A 97 3.34 8.01 11.12
N ALA A 98 3.51 8.65 9.95
CA ALA A 98 4.81 8.92 9.35
C ALA A 98 5.17 10.39 9.54
N ARG A 99 6.45 10.67 9.76
CA ARG A 99 6.97 12.01 10.02
C ARG A 99 8.28 12.22 9.27
N VAL A 100 8.50 13.46 8.86
CA VAL A 100 9.73 13.94 8.24
C VAL A 100 10.50 14.73 9.29
N VAL A 101 11.81 14.53 9.35
CA VAL A 101 12.74 15.26 10.23
C VAL A 101 13.59 16.17 9.36
N ARG A 102 13.80 17.40 9.82
CA ARG A 102 14.58 18.44 9.17
C ARG A 102 15.77 18.86 10.03
N GLU A 103 16.68 19.61 9.43
CA GLU A 103 17.94 20.04 10.07
C GLU A 103 17.75 20.84 11.37
N ASP A 104 16.64 21.55 11.52
CA ASP A 104 16.29 22.38 12.71
C ASP A 104 15.45 21.63 13.76
N ASP A 105 15.16 20.34 13.55
CA ASP A 105 14.37 19.54 14.50
C ASP A 105 15.27 18.97 15.62
N ASP A 106 14.78 18.97 16.86
CA ASP A 106 15.39 18.17 17.93
C ASP A 106 14.96 16.71 17.76
N PHE A 107 15.89 15.91 17.20
CA PHE A 107 15.67 14.52 16.85
C PHE A 107 16.73 13.60 17.44
N SER A 108 16.28 12.59 18.19
CA SER A 108 17.14 11.51 18.68
C SER A 108 16.39 10.18 18.71
N PHE A 109 17.11 9.10 18.43
CA PHE A 109 16.60 7.75 18.55
C PHE A 109 17.67 6.82 19.10
N GLU A 110 17.22 5.86 19.90
CA GLU A 110 18.07 4.87 20.53
C GLU A 110 17.50 3.48 20.27
N PHE A 111 18.36 2.57 19.83
CA PHE A 111 18.08 1.14 19.79
C PHE A 111 18.69 0.49 21.04
N GLY A 112 17.97 -0.44 21.66
CA GLY A 112 18.45 -1.08 22.88
C GLY A 112 17.33 -1.80 23.61
N LEU A 113 17.55 -2.11 24.89
CA LEU A 113 16.54 -2.71 25.74
C LEU A 113 15.30 -1.81 25.90
N GLU A 114 15.51 -0.50 25.86
CA GLU A 114 14.46 0.52 25.87
C GLU A 114 14.58 1.38 24.62
N GLU A 115 13.84 1.00 23.57
CA GLU A 115 13.75 1.82 22.36
C GLU A 115 13.07 3.15 22.67
N LYS A 116 13.71 4.25 22.28
CA LYS A 116 13.19 5.60 22.50
C LYS A 116 13.36 6.44 21.25
N LEU A 117 12.30 7.16 20.90
CA LEU A 117 12.27 8.10 19.78
C LEU A 117 11.78 9.46 20.30
N VAL A 118 12.58 10.49 20.08
CA VAL A 118 12.25 11.88 20.40
C VAL A 118 12.31 12.68 19.11
N HIS A 119 11.22 13.40 18.83
CA HIS A 119 11.14 14.34 17.72
C HIS A 119 10.34 15.56 18.16
N ARG A 120 11.00 16.72 18.21
CA ARG A 120 10.36 18.02 18.44
C ARG A 120 10.62 18.89 17.20
N PRO A 121 9.58 19.16 16.39
CA PRO A 121 9.74 19.96 15.17
C PRO A 121 10.20 21.38 15.50
N GLY A 122 11.13 21.90 14.70
CA GLY A 122 11.41 23.34 14.61
C GLY A 122 10.31 24.09 13.86
N GLU A 123 10.48 25.39 13.67
CA GLU A 123 9.49 26.24 12.97
C GLU A 123 9.69 26.27 11.44
N ASN A 124 10.89 25.90 10.97
CA ASN A 124 11.25 26.01 9.55
C ASN A 124 10.85 24.77 8.74
N GLU A 125 9.66 24.77 8.16
CA GLU A 125 9.17 23.67 7.30
C GLU A 125 9.93 23.53 5.96
N ASP A 126 10.69 24.55 5.55
CA ASP A 126 11.49 24.56 4.32
C ASP A 126 12.94 24.08 4.53
N ALA A 127 13.34 23.81 5.78
CA ALA A 127 14.66 23.28 6.09
C ALA A 127 14.90 21.90 5.44
N GLN A 128 16.17 21.58 5.18
CA GLN A 128 16.55 20.35 4.50
C GLN A 128 16.07 19.12 5.28
N VAL A 129 15.47 18.16 4.56
CA VAL A 129 15.08 16.87 5.12
C VAL A 129 16.33 16.03 5.42
N THR A 130 16.43 15.55 6.65
CA THR A 130 17.55 14.72 7.12
C THR A 130 17.14 13.26 7.30
N HIS A 131 15.94 13.02 7.85
CA HIS A 131 15.42 11.68 8.13
C HIS A 131 13.92 11.59 7.85
N VAL A 132 13.43 10.36 7.75
CA VAL A 132 12.00 10.04 7.77
C VAL A 132 11.78 8.83 8.66
N TYR A 133 10.66 8.80 9.38
CA TYR A 133 10.32 7.65 10.23
C TYR A 133 8.80 7.43 10.27
N ALA A 134 8.41 6.23 10.71
CA ALA A 134 7.02 5.89 10.99
C ALA A 134 6.90 5.22 12.36
N VAL A 135 5.82 5.53 13.09
CA VAL A 135 5.49 4.91 14.37
C VAL A 135 4.12 4.26 14.25
N ALA A 136 4.07 2.96 14.52
CA ALA A 136 2.85 2.20 14.67
C ALA A 136 2.64 1.84 16.15
N ARG A 137 1.48 2.18 16.70
CA ARG A 137 1.02 1.66 17.99
C ARG A 137 0.06 0.52 17.69
N LEU A 138 0.33 -0.65 18.27
CA LEU A 138 -0.57 -1.78 18.17
C LEU A 138 -1.53 -1.81 19.35
N HIS A 139 -2.74 -2.33 19.14
CA HIS A 139 -3.59 -2.75 20.23
C HIS A 139 -2.86 -3.83 21.03
N ARG A 140 -2.84 -3.68 22.35
CA ARG A 140 -2.35 -4.74 23.24
C ARG A 140 -3.29 -5.93 23.05
N SER A 141 -2.84 -6.98 22.37
CA SER A 141 -3.57 -8.24 22.41
C SER A 141 -3.58 -8.71 23.87
N LEU A 142 -4.77 -8.90 24.44
CA LEU A 142 -4.87 -9.80 25.58
C LEU A 142 -4.37 -11.17 25.09
N PRO A 143 -3.55 -11.90 25.87
CA PRO A 143 -3.26 -13.28 25.53
C PRO A 143 -4.60 -13.99 25.43
N THR A 144 -4.92 -14.51 24.25
CA THR A 144 -6.10 -15.34 24.02
C THR A 144 -5.84 -16.71 24.65
N GLY A 145 -5.75 -16.73 25.98
CA GLY A 145 -5.92 -17.94 26.76
C GLY A 145 -7.38 -18.32 26.65
N LYS A 146 -7.70 -19.27 25.76
CA LYS A 146 -8.90 -20.08 25.98
C LYS A 146 -8.65 -20.87 27.27
N PRO A 147 -9.45 -20.70 28.34
CA PRO A 147 -9.44 -21.68 29.41
C PRO A 147 -9.94 -23.02 28.83
N ASN A 148 -9.28 -24.10 29.26
CA ASN A 148 -9.59 -25.50 28.92
C ASN A 148 -11.08 -25.83 29.08
#